data_AF-A0A7K3TI59-F1
#
_entry.id   AF-A0A7K3TI59-F1
#
_cell.length_a   1.000
_cell.length_b   1.000
_cell.length_c   1.000
_cell.angle_alpha   90.00
_cell.angle_beta   90.00
_cell.angle_gamma   90.00
#
_symmetry.space_group_name_H-M   'P 1'
#
loop_
_entity.id
_entity.type
_entity.pdbx_description
1 polymer ?
#
loop_
_entity_poly.entity_id
_entity_poly.type
_entity_poly.pdbx_seq_one_letter_code
_entity_poly.pdbx_strand_id
1 'polypeptide(L)'
;MISESTIQAVRDFTAERDWERYHTPENLAKSIMIEGAELLECYQWTPQSPTLDDEHVREELADVLTYCIMMADRLGVDMDEIILAKLEKTKRKYPAKLMRENPEAAQERHWAARGEMA
;
A
#
# COMPACT_ATOMS: atom_id res chain seq x y z
N MET A 1 10.95 -6.97 -4.92
CA MET A 1 11.28 -6.37 -3.61
C MET A 1 12.00 -5.07 -3.85
N ILE A 2 11.69 -4.03 -3.06
CA ILE A 2 12.47 -2.79 -3.07
C ILE A 2 13.90 -3.15 -2.68
N SER A 3 14.90 -2.62 -3.39
CA SER A 3 16.29 -2.99 -3.11
C SER A 3 16.78 -2.38 -1.79
N GLU A 4 17.70 -3.07 -1.13
CA GLU A 4 18.38 -2.57 0.08
C GLU A 4 19.02 -1.20 -0.16
N SER A 5 19.56 -0.96 -1.37
CA SER A 5 20.15 0.34 -1.72
C SER A 5 19.11 1.47 -1.71
N THR A 6 17.88 1.20 -2.13
CA THR A 6 16.79 2.19 -2.12
C THR A 6 16.30 2.43 -0.70
N ILE A 7 16.13 1.38 0.10
CA ILE A 7 15.75 1.50 1.52
C ILE A 7 16.81 2.33 2.27
N GLN A 8 18.09 2.05 2.05
CA GLN A 8 19.18 2.80 2.68
C GLN A 8 19.19 4.27 2.23
N ALA A 9 18.94 4.56 0.96
CA ALA A 9 18.84 5.95 0.48
C ALA A 9 17.72 6.74 1.19
N VAL A 10 16.57 6.10 1.45
CA VAL A 10 15.47 6.72 2.24
C VAL A 10 15.92 6.98 3.67
N ARG A 11 16.56 5.99 4.32
CA ARG A 11 17.08 6.15 5.70
C ARG A 11 18.07 7.30 5.78
N ASP A 12 19.07 7.33 4.90
CA ASP A 12 20.09 8.37 4.85
C ASP A 12 19.45 9.75 4.66
N PHE A 13 18.51 9.88 3.70
CA PHE A 13 17.77 11.12 3.46
C PHE A 13 17.06 11.64 4.71
N THR A 14 16.43 10.74 5.48
CA THR A 14 15.70 11.10 6.71
C THR A 14 16.64 11.45 7.87
N ALA A 15 17.73 10.70 8.02
CA ALA A 15 18.73 10.88 9.07
C ALA A 15 19.48 12.21 8.89
N GLU A 16 19.87 12.56 7.67
CA GLU A 16 20.52 13.83 7.33
C GLU A 16 19.72 15.06 7.78
N ARG A 17 18.41 14.92 7.94
CA ARG A 17 17.47 16.01 8.27
C ARG A 17 16.93 15.94 9.71
N ASP A 18 17.37 14.97 10.52
CA ASP A 18 16.82 14.68 11.85
C ASP A 18 15.28 14.49 11.81
N TRP A 19 14.75 13.90 10.72
CA TRP A 19 13.30 13.75 10.54
C TRP A 19 12.71 12.54 11.28
N GLU A 20 13.54 11.57 11.64
CA GLU A 20 13.14 10.36 12.37
C GLU A 20 12.36 10.67 13.66
N ARG A 21 12.62 11.82 14.29
CA ARG A 21 11.89 12.28 15.48
C ARG A 21 10.39 12.53 15.25
N TYR A 22 9.99 12.79 14.00
CA TYR A 22 8.60 13.01 13.61
C TYR A 22 7.92 11.72 13.13
N HIS A 23 8.68 10.66 12.89
CA HIS A 23 8.22 9.37 12.36
C HIS A 23 7.56 8.52 13.45
N THR A 24 6.53 9.04 14.13
CA THR A 24 5.67 8.20 14.97
C THR A 24 4.80 7.31 14.08
N PRO A 25 4.39 6.10 14.52
CA PRO A 25 3.48 5.25 13.73
C PRO A 25 2.19 5.98 13.34
N GLU A 26 1.67 6.85 14.22
CA GLU A 26 0.50 7.67 13.91
C GLU A 26 0.77 8.66 12.77
N ASN A 27 1.90 9.39 12.80
CA ASN A 27 2.24 10.36 11.77
C ASN A 27 2.48 9.68 10.42
N LEU A 28 3.22 8.57 10.41
CA LEU A 28 3.49 7.82 9.19
C LEU A 28 2.21 7.24 8.59
N ALA A 29 1.27 6.76 9.42
CA ALA A 29 -0.02 6.29 8.92
C ALA A 29 -0.83 7.41 8.27
N LYS A 30 -0.78 8.63 8.83
CA LYS A 30 -1.39 9.81 8.22
C LYS A 30 -0.72 10.15 6.90
N SER A 31 0.62 10.19 6.84
CA SER A 31 1.36 10.46 5.60
C SER A 31 1.00 9.46 4.50
N ILE A 32 1.00 8.15 4.78
CA ILE A 32 0.57 7.12 3.81
C ILE A 32 -0.83 7.41 3.24
N MET A 33 -1.76 7.86 4.09
CA MET A 33 -3.12 8.17 3.65
C MET A 33 -3.21 9.49 2.87
N ILE A 34 -2.36 10.47 3.18
CA ILE A 34 -2.27 11.74 2.46
C ILE A 34 -1.77 11.46 1.04
N GLU A 35 -0.61 10.81 0.90
CA GLU A 35 -0.06 10.51 -0.44
C GLU A 35 -0.95 9.52 -1.22
N GLY A 36 -1.63 8.62 -0.50
CA GLY A 36 -2.64 7.76 -1.12
C GLY A 36 -3.84 8.54 -1.68
N ALA A 37 -4.16 9.69 -1.09
CA ALA A 37 -5.20 10.59 -1.61
C ALA A 37 -4.69 11.46 -2.76
N GLU A 38 -3.42 11.90 -2.75
CA GLU A 38 -2.78 12.60 -3.88
C GLU A 38 -2.68 11.66 -5.11
N LEU A 39 -2.31 10.39 -4.89
CA LEU A 39 -2.38 9.36 -5.93
C LEU A 39 -3.81 9.16 -6.47
N LEU A 40 -4.82 9.24 -5.61
CA LEU A 40 -6.22 9.14 -6.04
C LEU A 40 -6.66 10.38 -6.84
N GLU A 41 -6.17 11.57 -6.48
CA GLU A 41 -6.49 12.83 -7.15
C GLU A 41 -6.08 12.80 -8.63
N CYS A 42 -4.97 12.13 -8.95
CA CYS A 42 -4.53 11.89 -10.33
C CYS A 42 -5.64 11.31 -11.25
N TYR A 43 -6.62 10.60 -10.67
CA TYR A 43 -7.73 9.96 -11.40
C TYR A 43 -9.09 10.66 -11.20
N GLN A 44 -9.17 11.74 -10.41
CA GLN A 44 -10.43 12.35 -9.96
C GLN A 44 -11.34 12.79 -11.12
N TRP A 45 -10.77 13.37 -12.17
CA TRP A 45 -11.52 13.98 -13.27
C TRP A 45 -11.53 13.15 -14.55
N THR A 46 -10.62 12.18 -14.69
CA THR A 46 -10.38 11.44 -15.94
C THR A 46 -9.84 10.02 -15.71
N PRO A 47 -10.64 9.10 -15.12
CA PRO A 47 -10.18 7.76 -14.74
C PRO A 47 -9.72 6.87 -15.91
N GLN A 48 -10.01 7.23 -17.17
CA GLN A 48 -9.67 6.46 -18.37
C GLN A 48 -9.02 7.33 -19.47
N SER A 49 -8.48 8.51 -19.12
CA SER A 49 -7.93 9.39 -20.17
C SER A 49 -6.57 8.90 -20.68
N PRO A 50 -6.35 8.89 -22.01
CA PRO A 50 -5.03 8.70 -22.61
C PRO A 50 -4.06 9.86 -22.31
N THR A 51 -4.52 10.93 -21.65
CA THR A 51 -3.73 12.10 -21.21
C THR A 51 -3.45 12.11 -19.71
N LEU A 52 -3.61 10.97 -19.02
CA LEU A 52 -3.19 10.87 -17.62
C LEU A 52 -1.72 11.28 -17.51
N ASP A 53 -1.43 12.15 -16.54
CA ASP A 53 -0.07 12.56 -16.22
C ASP A 53 0.65 11.38 -15.54
N ASP A 54 1.22 10.51 -16.37
CA ASP A 54 1.89 9.29 -15.94
C ASP A 54 3.17 9.59 -15.16
N GLU A 55 3.71 10.81 -15.22
CA GLU A 55 4.81 11.24 -14.37
C GLU A 55 4.29 11.49 -12.94
N HIS A 56 3.25 12.32 -12.80
CA HIS A 56 2.67 12.64 -11.50
C HIS A 56 2.14 11.39 -10.77
N VAL A 57 1.46 10.47 -11.48
CA VAL A 57 1.02 9.18 -10.90
C VAL A 57 2.20 8.37 -10.31
N ARG A 58 3.36 8.38 -10.97
CA ARG A 58 4.54 7.65 -10.50
C ARG A 58 5.17 8.34 -9.30
N GLU A 59 5.16 9.67 -9.25
CA GLU A 59 5.63 10.45 -8.09
C GLU A 59 4.77 10.12 -6.86
N GLU A 60 3.45 10.22 -6.96
CA GLU A 60 2.57 9.95 -5.82
C GLU A 60 2.62 8.50 -5.35
N LEU A 61 2.76 7.54 -6.28
CA LEU A 61 2.99 6.15 -5.92
C LEU A 61 4.34 5.96 -5.21
N ALA A 62 5.39 6.66 -5.64
CA ALA A 62 6.69 6.60 -5.00
C ALA A 62 6.64 7.18 -3.58
N ASP A 63 5.85 8.22 -3.34
CA ASP A 63 5.69 8.81 -2.01
C ASP A 63 4.93 7.87 -1.07
N VAL A 64 3.85 7.24 -1.52
CA VAL A 64 3.16 6.18 -0.76
C VAL A 64 4.13 5.06 -0.35
N LEU A 65 4.94 4.57 -1.31
CA LEU A 65 5.92 3.52 -1.04
C LEU A 65 7.02 3.99 -0.07
N THR A 66 7.48 5.22 -0.20
CA THR A 66 8.51 5.82 0.66
C THR A 66 8.05 5.88 2.11
N TYR A 67 6.83 6.35 2.38
CA TYR A 67 6.29 6.32 3.74
C TYR A 67 6.00 4.90 4.26
N CYS A 68 5.69 3.93 3.37
CA CYS A 68 5.58 2.53 3.78
C CYS A 68 6.92 1.95 4.23
N ILE A 69 8.04 2.32 3.58
CA ILE A 69 9.39 1.94 4.02
C ILE A 69 9.66 2.52 5.42
N MET A 70 9.41 3.82 5.61
CA MET A 70 9.60 4.47 6.91
C MET A 70 8.72 3.86 8.00
N MET A 71 7.48 3.47 7.66
CA MET A 71 6.58 2.75 8.57
C MET A 71 7.13 1.38 8.96
N ALA A 72 7.63 0.61 7.99
CA ALA A 72 8.21 -0.70 8.25
C ALA A 72 9.42 -0.59 9.20
N ASP A 73 10.31 0.37 8.94
CA ASP A 73 11.45 0.68 9.81
C ASP A 73 10.99 1.08 11.22
N ARG A 74 9.97 1.94 11.31
CA ARG A 74 9.46 2.40 12.60
C ARG A 74 8.82 1.29 13.43
N LEU A 75 8.16 0.34 12.76
CA LEU A 75 7.55 -0.83 13.40
C LEU A 75 8.55 -1.97 13.64
N GLY A 76 9.76 -1.89 13.07
CA GLY A 76 10.78 -2.94 13.17
C GLY A 76 10.36 -4.24 12.48
N VAL A 77 9.67 -4.13 11.34
CA VAL A 77 9.15 -5.28 10.58
C VAL A 77 9.83 -5.41 9.23
N ASP A 78 10.07 -6.64 8.81
CA ASP A 78 10.47 -6.94 7.44
C ASP A 78 9.26 -6.85 6.50
N MET A 79 9.38 -6.06 5.44
CA MET A 79 8.29 -5.83 4.48
C MET A 79 7.87 -7.10 3.76
N ASP A 80 8.83 -7.95 3.40
CA ASP A 80 8.57 -9.19 2.66
C ASP A 80 7.80 -10.16 3.55
N GLU A 81 8.24 -10.33 4.80
CA GLU A 81 7.59 -11.19 5.77
C GLU A 81 6.13 -10.79 5.99
N ILE A 82 5.84 -9.49 6.22
CA ILE A 82 4.47 -9.03 6.48
C ILE A 82 3.58 -9.16 5.23
N ILE A 83 4.12 -8.90 4.03
CA ILE A 83 3.40 -9.03 2.77
C ILE A 83 3.08 -10.50 2.49
N LEU A 84 4.07 -11.40 2.57
CA LEU A 84 3.88 -12.82 2.34
C LEU A 84 2.92 -13.44 3.35
N ALA A 85 3.05 -13.10 4.64
CA ALA A 85 2.12 -13.56 5.68
C ALA A 85 0.69 -13.08 5.41
N LYS A 86 0.50 -11.83 4.96
CA LYS A 86 -0.81 -11.31 4.57
C LYS A 86 -1.35 -12.00 3.32
N LEU A 87 -0.52 -12.23 2.31
CA LEU A 87 -0.89 -12.91 1.06
C LEU A 87 -1.39 -14.32 1.33
N GLU A 88 -0.75 -15.09 2.22
CA GLU A 88 -1.23 -16.43 2.59
C GLU A 88 -2.62 -16.40 3.22
N LYS A 89 -2.90 -15.41 4.07
CA LYS A 89 -4.25 -15.19 4.62
C LYS A 89 -5.24 -14.82 3.51
N THR A 90 -4.84 -13.95 2.59
CA THR A 90 -5.67 -13.52 1.45
C THR A 90 -5.99 -14.69 0.50
N LYS A 91 -5.02 -15.56 0.19
CA LYS A 91 -5.23 -16.77 -0.65
C LYS A 91 -6.27 -17.71 -0.05
N ARG A 92 -6.25 -17.89 1.28
CA ARG A 92 -7.25 -18.70 2.00
C ARG A 92 -8.63 -18.05 1.99
N LYS A 93 -8.68 -16.73 2.13
CA LYS A 93 -9.92 -15.94 2.09
C LYS A 93 -10.55 -15.96 0.68
N TYR A 94 -9.73 -15.88 -0.37
CA TYR A 94 -10.15 -15.82 -1.77
C TYR A 94 -9.49 -16.93 -2.62
N PRO A 95 -10.00 -18.18 -2.58
CA PRO A 95 -9.41 -19.28 -3.33
C PRO A 95 -9.46 -19.06 -4.84
N ALA A 96 -8.31 -19.19 -5.51
CA ALA A 96 -8.15 -18.84 -6.92
C ALA A 96 -9.12 -19.57 -7.88
N LYS A 97 -9.44 -20.84 -7.61
CA LYS A 97 -10.41 -21.60 -8.41
C LYS A 97 -11.81 -20.96 -8.34
N LEU A 98 -12.28 -20.66 -7.13
CA LEU A 98 -13.57 -20.02 -6.90
C LEU A 98 -13.63 -18.62 -7.55
N MET A 99 -12.58 -17.80 -7.36
CA MET A 99 -12.53 -16.45 -7.93
C MET A 99 -12.62 -16.44 -9.47
N ARG A 100 -12.06 -17.46 -10.14
CA ARG A 100 -12.07 -17.55 -11.61
C ARG A 100 -13.33 -18.18 -12.17
N GLU A 101 -13.86 -19.19 -11.50
CA GLU A 101 -14.96 -20.02 -12.03
C GLU A 101 -16.34 -19.52 -11.61
N ASN A 102 -16.46 -18.85 -10.46
CA ASN A 102 -17.73 -18.33 -9.95
C ASN A 102 -17.54 -17.02 -9.15
N PRO A 103 -17.38 -15.88 -9.84
CA PRO A 103 -17.14 -14.59 -9.20
C PRO A 103 -18.32 -14.10 -8.33
N GLU A 104 -19.56 -14.47 -8.65
CA GLU A 104 -20.74 -14.12 -7.83
C GLU A 104 -20.70 -14.83 -6.46
N ALA A 105 -20.45 -16.14 -6.45
CA ALA A 105 -20.29 -16.90 -5.19
C ALA A 105 -19.04 -16.47 -4.40
N ALA A 106 -17.99 -16.03 -5.10
CA ALA A 106 -16.82 -15.44 -4.46
C ALA A 106 -17.13 -14.11 -3.74
N GLN A 107 -17.99 -13.31 -4.38
CA GLN A 107 -18.45 -12.03 -3.89
C GLN A 107 -19.39 -12.24 -2.67
N GLU A 108 -20.36 -13.15 -2.71
CA GLU A 108 -21.16 -13.57 -1.54
C GLU A 108 -20.30 -14.01 -0.34
N ARG A 109 -19.29 -14.86 -0.59
CA ARG A 109 -18.35 -15.31 0.45
C ARG A 109 -17.56 -14.16 1.08
N HIS A 110 -17.25 -13.11 0.33
CA HIS A 110 -16.55 -11.93 0.83
C HIS A 110 -17.38 -11.14 1.86
N TRP A 111 -18.69 -11.00 1.64
CA TRP A 111 -19.58 -10.37 2.62
C TRP A 111 -19.90 -11.28 3.80
N ALA A 112 -20.07 -12.59 3.58
CA ALA A 112 -20.23 -13.55 4.66
C ALA A 112 -19.02 -13.54 5.62
N ALA A 113 -17.80 -13.48 5.07
CA ALA A 113 -16.57 -13.38 5.86
C ALA A 113 -16.39 -12.04 6.60
N ARG A 114 -17.17 -11.01 6.27
CA ARG A 114 -17.19 -9.71 6.96
C ARG A 114 -18.33 -9.58 7.97
N GLY A 115 -19.21 -10.59 8.08
CA GLY A 115 -20.39 -10.54 8.94
C GLY A 115 -21.48 -9.59 8.42
N GLU A 116 -21.47 -9.30 7.11
CA GLU A 116 -22.35 -8.31 6.46
C GLU A 116 -23.51 -8.97 5.67
N MET A 117 -23.68 -10.29 5.81
CA MET A 117 -24.84 -11.00 5.25
C MET A 117 -25.92 -11.07 6.31
N ALA A 118 -27.07 -10.45 6.02
CA ALA A 118 -28.32 -10.60 6.77
C ALA A 118 -28.90 -12.01 6.61
#